data_AF-A0A8H4PBI4-F1
#
_entry.id   AF-A0A8H4PBI4-F1
#
_cell.length_a   1.000
_cell.length_b   1.000
_cell.length_c   1.000
_cell.angle_alpha   90.00
_cell.angle_beta   90.00
_cell.angle_gamma   90.00
#
_symmetry.space_group_name_H-M   'P 1'
#
loop_
_entity.id
_entity.type
_entity.pdbx_description
1 polymer ?
#
loop_
_entity_poly.entity_id
_entity_poly.type
_entity_poly.pdbx_seq_one_letter_code
_entity_poly.pdbx_strand_id
1 'polypeptide(L)'
;MNPTEIGSPWIWHPDWVDHGKDAAGGFVHFRKRLHLSNVPATPIPIHITADTRYRLYINSRLVCYGPVKGDEARWFYDTVDIQPFLTRGDNLIAVTVLRYFHATKYATTFARMPIPGLYVRVVGREAGISIDSDSTWEVAIDCSSTVRVDEKFDWFLNIFEQVDRRNDAKVQWKSAQVVDFNEDWGVSLPWRLYPRMIPLQSNLPAKFTAVHNVRSTASAEVWRRLLDTPSDEAIRLPPSTKHHIELETENYLTALLAFRFSAKTGKGSSVRITYSECYEDEPHEFIFARRKGNRRDATKKLIGPSDLLVRLLYST
;
A
#
# COMPACT_ATOMS: atom_id res chain seq x y z
N MET A 1 2.97 -23.00 -21.69
CA MET A 1 2.15 -23.52 -20.57
C MET A 1 0.74 -23.72 -21.11
N ASN A 2 0.16 -24.91 -20.92
CA ASN A 2 -1.18 -25.23 -21.41
C ASN A 2 -2.24 -24.41 -20.65
N PRO A 3 -3.22 -23.78 -21.33
CA PRO A 3 -4.25 -22.94 -20.69
C PRO A 3 -5.35 -23.68 -19.90
N THR A 4 -5.24 -24.97 -19.63
CA THR A 4 -6.38 -25.83 -19.23
C THR A 4 -6.24 -26.58 -17.89
N GLU A 5 -5.49 -26.05 -16.91
CA GLU A 5 -5.64 -26.48 -15.51
C GLU A 5 -6.54 -25.51 -14.76
N ILE A 6 -7.86 -25.70 -14.87
CA ILE A 6 -8.96 -25.01 -14.16
C ILE A 6 -8.43 -24.09 -13.06
N GLY A 7 -8.24 -22.84 -13.46
CA GLY A 7 -7.56 -21.79 -12.70
C GLY A 7 -8.40 -21.40 -11.50
N SER A 8 -7.76 -21.03 -10.40
CA SER A 8 -8.46 -20.44 -9.26
C SER A 8 -9.20 -19.19 -9.76
N PRO A 9 -10.49 -18.99 -9.46
CA PRO A 9 -11.22 -17.85 -10.01
C PRO A 9 -10.60 -16.53 -9.54
N TRP A 10 -10.70 -15.51 -10.39
CA TRP A 10 -10.50 -14.14 -9.92
C TRP A 10 -11.63 -13.77 -8.97
N ILE A 11 -11.30 -13.03 -7.91
CA ILE A 11 -12.28 -12.60 -6.92
C ILE A 11 -12.24 -11.09 -6.72
N TRP A 12 -13.39 -10.51 -6.40
CA TRP A 12 -13.50 -9.08 -6.09
C TRP A 12 -14.62 -8.76 -5.09
N HIS A 13 -14.71 -7.48 -4.70
CA HIS A 13 -15.79 -6.97 -3.88
C HIS A 13 -17.06 -6.74 -4.71
N PRO A 14 -18.23 -7.29 -4.31
CA PRO A 14 -19.46 -7.23 -5.11
C PRO A 14 -20.00 -5.80 -5.31
N ASP A 15 -19.81 -4.93 -4.32
CA ASP A 15 -20.28 -3.54 -4.39
C ASP A 15 -19.20 -2.54 -4.82
N TRP A 16 -18.10 -3.01 -5.43
CA TRP A 16 -17.07 -2.08 -5.91
C TRP A 16 -17.62 -1.19 -7.01
N VAL A 17 -17.34 0.11 -6.89
CA VAL A 17 -17.64 1.10 -7.92
C VAL A 17 -16.33 1.64 -8.45
N ASP A 18 -16.04 1.40 -9.73
CA ASP A 18 -14.76 1.74 -10.35
C ASP A 18 -14.67 3.21 -10.78
N HIS A 19 -15.10 4.12 -9.91
CA HIS A 19 -14.96 5.55 -10.09
C HIS A 19 -14.87 6.29 -8.76
N GLY A 20 -14.40 7.53 -8.80
CA GLY A 20 -14.41 8.45 -7.68
C GLY A 20 -14.17 9.87 -8.17
N LYS A 21 -14.90 10.84 -7.61
CA LYS A 21 -14.80 12.25 -8.04
C LYS A 21 -13.43 12.86 -7.70
N ASP A 22 -12.96 12.58 -6.49
CA ASP A 22 -11.78 13.20 -5.89
C ASP A 22 -10.71 12.15 -5.56
N ALA A 23 -10.65 11.07 -6.33
CA ALA A 23 -9.70 9.99 -6.12
C ALA A 23 -9.26 9.33 -7.43
N ALA A 24 -7.99 8.91 -7.49
CA ALA A 24 -7.47 8.13 -8.62
C ALA A 24 -7.80 6.62 -8.49
N GLY A 25 -8.13 6.18 -7.29
CA GLY A 25 -8.41 4.79 -6.97
C GLY A 25 -8.76 4.62 -5.50
N GLY A 26 -8.91 3.35 -5.10
CA GLY A 26 -9.19 2.97 -3.72
C GLY A 26 -8.50 1.67 -3.35
N PHE A 27 -8.62 1.31 -2.07
CA PHE A 27 -8.06 0.08 -1.54
C PHE A 27 -9.17 -0.93 -1.22
N VAL A 28 -8.89 -2.20 -1.47
CA VAL A 28 -9.77 -3.32 -1.14
C VAL A 28 -8.95 -4.34 -0.37
N HIS A 29 -9.44 -4.74 0.79
CA HIS A 29 -8.82 -5.73 1.64
C HIS A 29 -9.47 -7.09 1.41
N PHE A 30 -8.66 -8.13 1.32
CA PHE A 30 -9.05 -9.52 1.23
C PHE A 30 -8.43 -10.26 2.40
N ARG A 31 -9.14 -11.24 2.96
CA ARG A 31 -8.58 -12.15 3.96
C ARG A 31 -9.11 -13.57 3.82
N LYS A 32 -8.26 -14.53 4.20
CA LYS A 32 -8.57 -15.95 4.25
C LYS A 32 -7.97 -16.54 5.52
N ARG A 33 -8.76 -17.31 6.24
CA ARG A 33 -8.30 -18.07 7.40
C ARG A 33 -7.89 -19.46 6.96
N LEU A 34 -6.78 -19.94 7.51
CA LEU A 34 -6.24 -21.27 7.27
C LEU A 34 -5.85 -21.88 8.62
N HIS A 35 -6.40 -23.04 8.95
CA HIS A 35 -6.01 -23.77 10.15
C HIS A 35 -5.03 -24.88 9.79
N LEU A 36 -3.89 -24.94 10.48
CA LEU A 36 -2.84 -25.93 10.25
C LEU A 36 -2.55 -26.73 11.53
N SER A 37 -2.78 -28.03 11.49
CA SER A 37 -2.36 -28.92 12.60
C SER A 37 -0.85 -28.95 12.77
N ASN A 38 -0.11 -28.92 11.66
CA ASN A 38 1.33 -28.75 11.59
C ASN A 38 1.66 -27.89 10.37
N VAL A 39 2.74 -27.11 10.44
CA VAL A 39 3.26 -26.39 9.26
C VAL A 39 4.00 -27.40 8.39
N PRO A 40 3.69 -27.49 7.08
CA PRO A 40 4.46 -28.33 6.15
C PRO A 40 5.95 -27.98 6.20
N ALA A 41 6.79 -29.00 6.09
CA ALA A 41 8.25 -28.83 6.07
C ALA A 41 8.78 -28.43 4.68
N THR A 42 7.92 -28.47 3.67
CA THR A 42 8.22 -28.17 2.27
C THR A 42 7.73 -26.76 1.91
N PRO A 43 8.39 -26.09 0.95
CA PRO A 43 7.92 -24.80 0.44
C PRO A 43 6.47 -24.87 -0.04
N ILE A 44 5.71 -23.82 0.24
CA ILE A 44 4.33 -23.65 -0.22
C ILE A 44 4.31 -22.48 -1.21
N PRO A 45 4.68 -22.72 -2.48
CA PRO A 45 4.62 -21.69 -3.50
C PRO A 45 3.17 -21.33 -3.84
N ILE A 46 2.89 -20.03 -3.90
CA ILE A 46 1.65 -19.50 -4.46
C ILE A 46 1.95 -18.62 -5.67
N HIS A 47 1.06 -18.63 -6.65
CA HIS A 47 0.93 -17.59 -7.65
C HIS A 47 -0.04 -16.53 -7.14
N ILE A 48 0.37 -15.27 -7.16
CA ILE A 48 -0.47 -14.15 -6.76
C ILE A 48 -0.32 -12.97 -7.74
N THR A 49 -1.44 -12.35 -8.07
CA THR A 49 -1.48 -11.09 -8.80
C THR A 49 -2.77 -10.34 -8.47
N ALA A 50 -2.82 -9.07 -8.82
CA ALA A 50 -4.02 -8.26 -8.68
C ALA A 50 -4.07 -7.16 -9.74
N ASP A 51 -5.25 -6.63 -9.96
CA ASP A 51 -5.44 -5.36 -10.65
C ASP A 51 -5.81 -4.26 -9.63
N THR A 52 -4.91 -3.35 -9.25
CA THR A 52 -3.70 -2.94 -10.00
C THR A 52 -2.38 -3.24 -9.28
N ARG A 53 -2.38 -3.17 -7.95
CA ARG A 53 -1.23 -3.45 -7.09
C ARG A 53 -1.70 -4.12 -5.81
N TYR A 54 -0.89 -5.00 -5.21
CA TYR A 54 -1.19 -5.66 -3.96
C TYR A 54 -0.03 -5.60 -2.96
N ARG A 55 -0.39 -5.76 -1.69
CA ARG A 55 0.49 -6.10 -0.57
C ARG A 55 -0.02 -7.40 0.05
N LEU A 56 0.85 -8.40 0.17
CA LEU A 56 0.52 -9.67 0.81
C LEU A 56 1.06 -9.68 2.24
N TYR A 57 0.19 -10.06 3.17
CA TYR A 57 0.51 -10.25 4.57
C TYR A 57 0.09 -11.66 5.01
N ILE A 58 0.89 -12.28 5.87
CA ILE A 58 0.52 -13.51 6.56
C ILE A 58 0.85 -13.31 8.04
N ASN A 59 -0.15 -13.51 8.90
CA ASN A 59 -0.03 -13.30 10.35
C ASN A 59 0.56 -11.91 10.68
N SER A 60 0.04 -10.87 10.02
CA SER A 60 0.48 -9.47 10.14
C SER A 60 1.92 -9.18 9.68
N ARG A 61 2.65 -10.18 9.16
CA ARG A 61 3.97 -10.01 8.57
C ARG A 61 3.82 -9.75 7.07
N LEU A 62 4.39 -8.64 6.61
CA LEU A 62 4.49 -8.34 5.19
C LEU A 62 5.35 -9.41 4.50
N VAL A 63 4.80 -10.03 3.46
CA VAL A 63 5.48 -11.04 2.65
C VAL A 63 6.12 -10.38 1.42
N CYS A 64 5.32 -9.69 0.61
CA CYS A 64 5.78 -9.04 -0.62
C CYS A 64 4.83 -7.94 -1.12
N TYR A 65 5.32 -7.20 -2.12
CA TYR A 65 4.56 -6.26 -2.93
C TYR A 65 4.51 -6.76 -4.37
N GLY A 66 3.39 -6.54 -5.05
CA GLY A 66 3.27 -6.89 -6.45
C GLY A 66 2.00 -6.33 -7.11
N PRO A 67 1.64 -6.82 -8.31
CA PRO A 67 2.61 -7.41 -9.22
C PRO A 67 3.60 -6.33 -9.69
N VAL A 68 4.66 -6.75 -10.40
CA VAL A 68 5.43 -5.79 -11.21
C VAL A 68 4.55 -5.18 -12.28
N LYS A 69 4.94 -3.98 -12.73
CA LYS A 69 4.25 -3.28 -13.81
C LYS A 69 4.24 -4.14 -15.08
N GLY A 70 3.05 -4.45 -15.57
CA GLY A 70 2.80 -5.06 -16.87
C GLY A 70 2.12 -4.08 -17.83
N ASP A 71 1.51 -4.65 -18.86
CA ASP A 71 0.64 -3.99 -19.84
C ASP A 71 -0.55 -4.90 -20.18
N GLU A 72 -1.45 -4.44 -21.07
CA GLU A 72 -2.62 -5.22 -21.49
C GLU A 72 -2.26 -6.55 -22.17
N ALA A 73 -1.06 -6.65 -22.77
CA ALA A 73 -0.60 -7.87 -23.42
C ALA A 73 0.12 -8.84 -22.47
N ARG A 74 0.71 -8.33 -21.38
CA ARG A 74 1.49 -9.09 -20.39
C ARG A 74 1.16 -8.65 -18.97
N TRP A 75 0.34 -9.45 -18.30
CA TRP A 75 0.00 -9.27 -16.90
C TRP A 75 0.83 -10.18 -16.01
N PHE A 76 1.63 -9.61 -15.12
CA PHE A 76 2.54 -10.42 -14.33
C PHE A 76 1.89 -11.00 -13.07
N TYR A 77 2.27 -12.22 -12.71
CA TYR A 77 2.05 -12.80 -11.38
C TYR A 77 3.38 -13.08 -10.70
N ASP A 78 3.38 -13.05 -9.38
CA ASP A 78 4.54 -13.41 -8.56
C ASP A 78 4.39 -14.86 -8.07
N THR A 79 5.50 -15.60 -8.03
CA THR A 79 5.58 -16.90 -7.33
C THR A 79 6.28 -16.67 -5.99
N VAL A 80 5.59 -16.96 -4.88
CA VAL A 80 6.08 -16.65 -3.52
C VAL A 80 5.91 -17.88 -2.63
N ASP A 81 6.97 -18.28 -1.95
CA ASP A 81 6.87 -19.30 -0.89
C ASP A 81 6.32 -18.67 0.39
N ILE A 82 5.16 -19.15 0.83
CA ILE A 82 4.50 -18.66 2.04
C ILE A 82 4.79 -19.49 3.28
N GLN A 83 5.42 -20.66 3.15
CA GLN A 83 5.70 -21.54 4.28
C GLN A 83 6.38 -20.80 5.45
N PRO A 84 7.41 -19.95 5.25
CA PRO A 84 8.14 -19.31 6.35
C PRO A 84 7.31 -18.32 7.20
N PHE A 85 6.10 -18.00 6.77
CA PHE A 85 5.21 -17.05 7.44
C PHE A 85 4.07 -17.75 8.19
N LEU A 86 3.90 -19.06 7.98
CA LEU A 86 2.85 -19.86 8.60
C LEU A 86 3.27 -20.38 9.98
N THR A 87 2.29 -20.55 10.84
CA THR A 87 2.43 -21.09 12.20
C THR A 87 1.45 -22.24 12.42
N ARG A 88 1.71 -23.10 13.41
CA ARG A 88 0.72 -24.09 13.85
C ARG A 88 -0.53 -23.37 14.41
N GLY A 89 -1.71 -23.90 14.12
CA GLY A 89 -2.99 -23.32 14.50
C GLY A 89 -3.56 -22.40 13.43
N ASP A 90 -4.23 -21.34 13.86
CA ASP A 90 -4.89 -20.39 12.95
C ASP A 90 -3.89 -19.44 12.30
N ASN A 91 -4.00 -19.32 10.99
CA ASN A 91 -3.25 -18.38 10.17
C ASN A 91 -4.22 -17.44 9.46
N LEU A 92 -3.82 -16.18 9.34
CA LEU A 92 -4.54 -15.18 8.57
C LEU A 92 -3.70 -14.75 7.37
N ILE A 93 -4.16 -15.09 6.17
CA ILE A 93 -3.66 -14.53 4.93
C ILE A 93 -4.47 -13.27 4.65
N ALA A 94 -3.80 -12.15 4.42
CA ALA A 94 -4.45 -10.89 4.08
C ALA A 94 -3.77 -10.25 2.87
N VAL A 95 -4.58 -9.74 1.94
CA VAL A 95 -4.11 -9.02 0.76
C VAL A 95 -4.77 -7.65 0.72
N THR A 96 -3.99 -6.59 0.63
CA THR A 96 -4.53 -5.25 0.33
C THR A 96 -4.25 -4.93 -1.12
N VAL A 97 -5.29 -4.76 -1.91
CA VAL A 97 -5.21 -4.37 -3.32
C VAL A 97 -5.47 -2.88 -3.45
N LEU A 98 -4.53 -2.15 -4.03
CA LEU A 98 -4.75 -0.83 -4.58
C LEU A 98 -5.30 -0.99 -6.00
N ARG A 99 -6.56 -0.57 -6.18
CA ARG A 99 -7.24 -0.51 -7.47
C ARG A 99 -7.30 0.94 -7.93
N TYR A 100 -6.52 1.27 -8.96
CA TYR A 100 -6.73 2.52 -9.70
C TYR A 100 -7.97 2.38 -10.57
N PHE A 101 -8.83 3.39 -10.61
CA PHE A 101 -10.03 3.34 -11.44
C PHE A 101 -9.66 3.24 -12.91
N HIS A 102 -10.34 2.39 -13.69
CA HIS A 102 -10.00 2.18 -15.09
C HIS A 102 -9.95 3.49 -15.89
N ALA A 103 -11.02 4.29 -15.79
CA ALA A 103 -11.20 5.53 -16.55
C ALA A 103 -10.48 6.77 -15.97
N THR A 104 -9.66 6.62 -14.93
CA THR A 104 -8.96 7.77 -14.35
C THR A 104 -7.84 8.28 -15.27
N LYS A 105 -7.65 9.61 -15.34
CA LYS A 105 -6.53 10.26 -16.05
C LYS A 105 -5.22 10.25 -15.26
N TYR A 106 -5.26 9.74 -14.04
CA TYR A 106 -4.16 9.65 -13.10
C TYR A 106 -3.50 8.27 -13.16
N ALA A 107 -2.30 8.12 -12.59
CA ALA A 107 -1.62 6.83 -12.46
C ALA A 107 -1.52 6.06 -13.80
N THR A 108 -1.44 6.76 -14.94
CA THR A 108 -1.57 6.17 -16.30
C THR A 108 -0.44 5.20 -16.65
N THR A 109 0.64 5.21 -15.87
CA THR A 109 1.73 4.24 -16.04
C THR A 109 1.37 2.84 -15.57
N PHE A 110 0.32 2.68 -14.78
CA PHE A 110 -0.17 1.38 -14.32
C PHE A 110 -1.33 0.94 -15.21
N ALA A 111 -1.05 -0.06 -16.06
CA ALA A 111 -2.08 -0.75 -16.82
C ALA A 111 -3.16 -1.29 -15.89
N ARG A 112 -4.41 -1.27 -16.36
CA ARG A 112 -5.60 -1.63 -15.60
C ARG A 112 -6.71 -2.03 -16.55
N MET A 113 -7.27 -3.21 -16.34
CA MET A 113 -8.40 -3.68 -17.13
C MET A 113 -9.70 -2.97 -16.69
N PRO A 114 -10.76 -2.95 -17.52
CA PRO A 114 -12.07 -2.39 -17.15
C PRO A 114 -12.73 -3.09 -15.95
N ILE A 115 -12.19 -4.23 -15.56
CA ILE A 115 -12.65 -5.09 -14.48
C ILE A 115 -11.50 -5.26 -13.47
N PRO A 116 -11.79 -5.22 -12.17
CA PRO A 116 -10.80 -5.43 -11.13
C PRO A 116 -10.71 -6.92 -10.74
N GLY A 117 -9.65 -7.30 -10.02
CA GLY A 117 -9.55 -8.66 -9.51
C GLY A 117 -8.33 -8.92 -8.66
N LEU A 118 -8.47 -9.88 -7.74
CA LEU A 118 -7.39 -10.57 -7.05
C LEU A 118 -7.36 -12.03 -7.51
N TYR A 119 -6.17 -12.55 -7.78
CA TYR A 119 -5.96 -13.95 -8.10
C TYR A 119 -4.88 -14.53 -7.18
N VAL A 120 -5.19 -15.66 -6.55
CA VAL A 120 -4.27 -16.43 -5.70
C VAL A 120 -4.44 -17.91 -6.02
N ARG A 121 -3.33 -18.62 -6.23
CA ARG A 121 -3.34 -20.06 -6.48
C ARG A 121 -2.16 -20.75 -5.82
N VAL A 122 -2.40 -21.83 -5.10
CA VAL A 122 -1.35 -22.72 -4.60
C VAL A 122 -0.74 -23.48 -5.78
N VAL A 123 0.59 -23.54 -5.84
CA VAL A 123 1.33 -24.26 -6.88
C VAL A 123 1.66 -25.66 -6.36
N GLY A 124 1.26 -26.67 -7.13
CA GLY A 124 1.39 -28.06 -6.74
C GLY A 124 0.21 -28.57 -5.90
N ARG A 125 0.23 -29.87 -5.57
CA ARG A 125 -0.78 -30.51 -4.74
C ARG A 125 -0.19 -30.82 -3.36
N GLU A 126 -0.13 -29.82 -2.49
CA GLU A 126 0.01 -30.11 -1.08
C GLU A 126 -1.37 -30.37 -0.47
N ALA A 127 -1.56 -31.59 0.05
CA ALA A 127 -2.79 -31.99 0.69
C ALA A 127 -3.05 -31.10 1.93
N GLY A 128 -4.13 -30.31 1.89
CA GLY A 128 -4.65 -29.60 3.05
C GLY A 128 -4.46 -28.07 3.07
N ILE A 129 -3.80 -27.46 2.08
CA ILE A 129 -3.76 -26.00 1.96
C ILE A 129 -4.76 -25.54 0.90
N SER A 130 -5.85 -24.93 1.35
CA SER A 130 -6.89 -24.35 0.49
C SER A 130 -6.92 -22.84 0.68
N ILE A 131 -6.11 -22.15 -0.11
CA ILE A 131 -6.03 -20.67 -0.14
C ILE A 131 -6.17 -20.10 -1.55
N ASP A 132 -6.53 -20.94 -2.52
CA ASP A 132 -6.93 -20.48 -3.84
C ASP A 132 -8.01 -19.41 -3.72
N SER A 133 -7.95 -18.39 -4.58
CA SER A 133 -8.97 -17.35 -4.63
C SER A 133 -10.31 -17.98 -5.01
N ASP A 134 -11.31 -17.78 -4.17
CA ASP A 134 -12.68 -18.31 -4.31
C ASP A 134 -13.65 -17.46 -3.47
N SER A 135 -14.93 -17.81 -3.49
CA SER A 135 -15.98 -17.08 -2.75
C SER A 135 -15.93 -17.23 -1.22
N THR A 136 -15.04 -18.08 -0.70
CA THR A 136 -14.87 -18.25 0.75
C THR A 136 -13.87 -17.25 1.35
N TRP A 137 -13.15 -16.51 0.51
CA TRP A 137 -12.42 -15.32 0.95
C TRP A 137 -13.38 -14.25 1.43
N GLU A 138 -12.99 -13.53 2.48
CA GLU A 138 -13.69 -12.33 2.92
C GLU A 138 -13.04 -11.10 2.28
N VAL A 139 -13.85 -10.12 1.88
CA VAL A 139 -13.42 -8.89 1.20
C VAL A 139 -14.10 -7.67 1.83
N ALA A 140 -13.41 -6.54 1.85
CA ALA A 140 -13.95 -5.26 2.31
C ALA A 140 -13.31 -4.08 1.57
N ILE A 141 -14.11 -3.04 1.28
CA ILE A 141 -13.61 -1.77 0.74
C ILE A 141 -13.00 -0.94 1.89
N ASP A 142 -11.78 -0.43 1.69
CA ASP A 142 -11.17 0.52 2.60
C ASP A 142 -11.97 1.83 2.59
N CYS A 143 -12.44 2.24 3.76
CA CYS A 143 -13.25 3.46 3.94
C CYS A 143 -12.43 4.65 4.46
N SER A 144 -11.16 4.44 4.78
CA SER A 144 -10.27 5.36 5.47
C SER A 144 -9.21 5.97 4.55
N SER A 145 -8.81 5.23 3.52
CA SER A 145 -7.70 5.60 2.63
C SER A 145 -8.24 6.07 1.28
N THR A 146 -7.74 7.18 0.78
CA THR A 146 -8.09 7.71 -0.55
C THR A 146 -6.83 8.11 -1.29
N VAL A 147 -6.70 7.65 -2.53
CA VAL A 147 -5.60 8.09 -3.40
C VAL A 147 -5.98 9.43 -4.01
N ARG A 148 -5.39 10.50 -3.47
CA ARG A 148 -5.78 11.89 -3.75
C ARG A 148 -5.44 12.33 -5.18
N VAL A 149 -6.13 13.37 -5.65
CA VAL A 149 -5.97 13.96 -6.99
C VAL A 149 -5.94 15.50 -6.98
N ASP A 150 -5.74 16.09 -5.80
CA ASP A 150 -5.76 17.52 -5.53
C ASP A 150 -4.36 18.14 -5.33
N GLU A 151 -3.29 17.38 -5.54
CA GLU A 151 -1.90 17.84 -5.51
C GLU A 151 -1.38 18.15 -6.92
N LYS A 152 -0.42 19.08 -7.02
CA LYS A 152 0.15 19.50 -8.32
C LYS A 152 0.97 18.41 -9.02
N PHE A 153 1.35 17.36 -8.31
CA PHE A 153 2.17 16.24 -8.79
C PHE A 153 1.34 14.97 -9.08
N ASP A 154 0.02 15.07 -9.04
CA ASP A 154 -0.92 13.97 -9.25
C ASP A 154 -1.04 13.64 -10.73
N TRP A 155 -0.01 13.00 -11.30
CA TRP A 155 0.06 12.68 -12.73
C TRP A 155 0.31 11.18 -12.97
N PHE A 156 1.57 10.78 -13.14
CA PHE A 156 1.93 9.49 -13.75
C PHE A 156 2.00 8.31 -12.76
N LEU A 157 2.37 8.56 -11.49
CA LEU A 157 2.35 7.56 -10.40
C LEU A 157 1.09 7.68 -9.54
N ASN A 158 0.75 8.91 -9.11
CA ASN A 158 -0.40 9.23 -8.26
C ASN A 158 -0.53 8.33 -7.02
N ILE A 159 0.50 8.35 -6.16
CA ILE A 159 0.65 7.43 -5.02
C ILE A 159 0.42 8.08 -3.65
N PHE A 160 -0.08 9.33 -3.61
CA PHE A 160 -0.27 10.08 -2.38
C PHE A 160 -1.64 9.81 -1.76
N GLU A 161 -1.67 9.66 -0.45
CA GLU A 161 -2.86 9.20 0.27
C GLU A 161 -3.40 10.26 1.24
N GLN A 162 -4.72 10.30 1.32
CA GLN A 162 -5.42 10.80 2.50
C GLN A 162 -5.83 9.60 3.35
N VAL A 163 -5.51 9.60 4.64
CA VAL A 163 -5.92 8.53 5.55
C VAL A 163 -6.70 9.11 6.71
N ASP A 164 -7.96 8.70 6.86
CA ASP A 164 -8.87 9.08 7.95
C ASP A 164 -9.39 7.83 8.68
N ARG A 165 -8.63 7.41 9.70
CA ARG A 165 -8.87 6.16 10.45
C ARG A 165 -10.19 6.10 11.21
N ARG A 166 -10.93 7.20 11.34
CA ARG A 166 -12.30 7.17 11.89
C ARG A 166 -13.25 6.30 11.07
N ASN A 167 -12.95 6.14 9.80
CA ASN A 167 -13.78 5.34 8.90
C ASN A 167 -13.44 3.86 8.96
N ASP A 168 -12.42 3.42 9.73
CA ASP A 168 -12.08 2.00 9.90
C ASP A 168 -13.28 1.23 10.48
N ALA A 169 -14.04 1.86 11.38
CA ALA A 169 -15.27 1.30 11.95
C ALA A 169 -16.41 1.12 10.93
N LYS A 170 -16.31 1.73 9.74
CA LYS A 170 -17.29 1.61 8.65
C LYS A 170 -16.97 0.46 7.70
N VAL A 171 -15.79 -0.16 7.82
CA VAL A 171 -15.39 -1.28 6.97
C VAL A 171 -16.35 -2.45 7.18
N GLN A 172 -16.93 -2.93 6.08
CA GLN A 172 -17.85 -4.06 6.09
C GLN A 172 -17.21 -5.23 5.35
N TRP A 173 -17.02 -6.34 6.07
CA TRP A 173 -16.54 -7.59 5.47
C TRP A 173 -17.70 -8.38 4.87
N LYS A 174 -17.50 -8.85 3.64
CA LYS A 174 -18.45 -9.68 2.88
C LYS A 174 -17.71 -10.87 2.28
N SER A 175 -18.44 -11.89 1.83
CA SER A 175 -17.85 -12.91 0.96
C SER A 175 -17.42 -12.30 -0.36
N ALA A 176 -16.25 -12.69 -0.85
CA ALA A 176 -15.77 -12.26 -2.15
C ALA A 176 -16.63 -12.86 -3.26
N GLN A 177 -16.85 -12.08 -4.32
CA GLN A 177 -17.54 -12.55 -5.50
C GLN A 177 -16.51 -13.06 -6.51
N VAL A 178 -16.77 -14.24 -7.07
CA VAL A 178 -16.03 -14.71 -8.25
C VAL A 178 -16.35 -13.78 -9.42
N VAL A 179 -15.32 -13.20 -10.01
CA VAL A 179 -15.45 -12.36 -11.19
C VAL A 179 -15.75 -13.28 -12.37
N ASP A 180 -16.95 -13.11 -12.93
CA ASP A 180 -17.43 -13.89 -14.05
C ASP A 180 -16.92 -13.28 -15.37
N PHE A 181 -16.40 -14.13 -16.26
CA PHE A 181 -15.96 -13.72 -17.59
C PHE A 181 -16.70 -14.56 -18.62
N ASN A 182 -17.21 -13.91 -19.65
CA ASN A 182 -17.70 -14.62 -20.81
C ASN A 182 -16.51 -15.18 -21.59
N GLU A 183 -16.29 -16.50 -21.50
CA GLU A 183 -15.29 -17.23 -22.26
C GLU A 183 -15.86 -17.85 -23.55
N ASP A 184 -17.17 -17.68 -23.79
CA ASP A 184 -17.82 -18.20 -24.99
C ASP A 184 -17.35 -17.44 -26.25
N TRP A 185 -17.61 -18.04 -27.41
CA TRP A 185 -17.41 -17.41 -28.73
C TRP A 185 -15.98 -16.92 -29.01
N GLY A 186 -14.98 -17.44 -28.28
CA GLY A 186 -13.57 -17.07 -28.45
C GLY A 186 -13.19 -15.73 -27.83
N VAL A 187 -13.99 -15.22 -26.89
CA VAL A 187 -13.64 -14.02 -26.12
C VAL A 187 -12.39 -14.31 -25.30
N SER A 188 -11.38 -13.45 -25.42
CA SER A 188 -10.13 -13.59 -24.68
C SER A 188 -10.31 -13.21 -23.22
N LEU A 189 -9.65 -13.94 -22.32
CA LEU A 189 -9.57 -13.56 -20.92
C LEU A 189 -8.92 -12.18 -20.74
N PRO A 190 -9.37 -11.40 -19.74
CA PRO A 190 -8.93 -10.01 -19.54
C PRO A 190 -7.42 -9.88 -19.26
N TRP A 191 -6.87 -10.77 -18.44
CA TRP A 191 -5.46 -10.75 -18.07
C TRP A 191 -4.70 -11.92 -18.69
N ARG A 192 -3.72 -11.60 -19.54
CA ARG A 192 -2.77 -12.59 -20.06
C ARG A 192 -1.63 -12.79 -19.07
N LEU A 193 -1.72 -13.83 -18.26
CA LEU A 193 -0.80 -14.07 -17.15
C LEU A 193 0.61 -14.52 -17.60
N TYR A 194 1.64 -13.85 -17.09
CA TYR A 194 3.06 -14.19 -17.27
C TYR A 194 3.77 -14.25 -15.91
N PRO A 195 4.75 -15.14 -15.73
CA PRO A 195 5.57 -15.12 -14.53
C PRO A 195 6.39 -13.84 -14.46
N ARG A 196 6.55 -13.30 -13.25
CA ARG A 196 7.48 -12.20 -12.95
C ARG A 196 8.87 -12.49 -13.56
N MET A 197 9.43 -11.50 -14.25
CA MET A 197 10.71 -11.62 -14.97
C MET A 197 11.93 -11.07 -14.21
N ILE A 198 11.74 -10.55 -13.00
CA ILE A 198 12.79 -9.94 -12.18
C ILE A 198 12.69 -10.47 -10.74
N PRO A 199 13.73 -10.33 -9.89
CA PRO A 199 13.63 -10.72 -8.49
C PRO A 199 12.52 -9.96 -7.73
N LEU A 200 11.99 -10.55 -6.66
CA LEU A 200 11.10 -9.86 -5.73
C LEU A 200 11.82 -8.65 -5.11
N GLN A 201 11.05 -7.60 -4.79
CA GLN A 201 11.59 -6.41 -4.15
C GLN A 201 12.10 -6.74 -2.74
N SER A 202 13.33 -6.34 -2.43
CA SER A 202 13.86 -6.32 -1.06
C SER A 202 13.50 -5.00 -0.38
N ASN A 203 13.20 -5.06 0.93
CA ASN A 203 12.96 -3.88 1.75
C ASN A 203 13.94 -3.91 2.91
N LEU A 204 14.70 -2.83 3.06
CA LEU A 204 15.65 -2.66 4.15
C LEU A 204 15.16 -1.51 5.05
N PRO A 205 15.19 -1.69 6.38
CA PRO A 205 14.91 -0.58 7.29
C PRO A 205 15.84 0.59 7.01
N ALA A 206 15.26 1.80 6.97
CA ALA A 206 16.00 3.05 6.90
C ALA A 206 15.62 3.93 8.09
N LYS A 207 16.54 4.78 8.51
CA LYS A 207 16.34 5.74 9.61
C LYS A 207 16.59 7.16 9.15
N PHE A 208 15.94 8.11 9.81
CA PHE A 208 16.30 9.51 9.70
C PHE A 208 17.58 9.78 10.47
N THR A 209 18.42 10.66 9.94
CA THR A 209 19.76 10.97 10.47
C THR A 209 19.86 12.34 11.14
N ALA A 210 18.94 13.26 10.82
CA ALA A 210 18.90 14.58 11.44
C ALA A 210 17.49 15.15 11.47
N VAL A 211 17.30 16.13 12.38
CA VAL A 211 16.11 16.97 12.47
C VAL A 211 16.49 18.43 12.26
N HIS A 212 15.76 19.12 11.40
CA HIS A 212 15.96 20.53 11.05
C HIS A 212 14.68 21.36 11.29
N ASN A 213 14.85 22.69 11.32
CA ASN A 213 13.78 23.68 11.33
C ASN A 213 12.62 23.38 12.31
N VAL A 214 12.96 22.92 13.51
CA VAL A 214 11.99 22.52 14.54
C VAL A 214 11.20 23.74 15.03
N ARG A 215 9.88 23.71 14.79
CA ARG A 215 8.91 24.63 15.37
C ARG A 215 7.89 23.80 16.13
N SER A 216 8.14 23.60 17.42
CA SER A 216 7.39 22.69 18.27
C SER A 216 7.44 23.17 19.72
N THR A 217 6.51 22.71 20.56
CA THR A 217 6.58 22.93 22.02
C THR A 217 7.68 22.10 22.67
N ALA A 218 8.13 21.01 22.03
CA ALA A 218 9.29 20.23 22.45
C ALA A 218 10.56 20.76 21.76
N SER A 219 11.68 20.79 22.48
CA SER A 219 12.95 21.30 21.95
C SER A 219 13.54 20.41 20.85
N ALA A 220 14.45 20.97 20.06
CA ALA A 220 15.12 20.22 18.99
C ALA A 220 15.92 19.02 19.53
N GLU A 221 16.49 19.12 20.73
CA GLU A 221 17.21 18.02 21.39
C GLU A 221 16.26 16.85 21.72
N VAL A 222 15.03 17.15 22.14
CA VAL A 222 14.01 16.11 22.40
C VAL A 222 13.67 15.38 21.09
N TRP A 223 13.48 16.10 19.99
CA TRP A 223 13.20 15.49 18.68
C TRP A 223 14.38 14.68 18.14
N ARG A 224 15.62 15.14 18.31
CA ARG A 224 16.81 14.38 17.88
C ARG A 224 16.96 13.07 18.65
N ARG A 225 16.72 13.05 19.96
CA ARG A 225 16.78 11.82 20.77
C ARG A 225 15.82 10.73 20.29
N LEU A 226 14.66 11.10 19.72
CA LEU A 226 13.75 10.12 19.11
C LEU A 226 14.34 9.42 17.87
N LEU A 227 15.30 10.04 17.18
CA LEU A 227 15.94 9.41 16.01
C LEU A 227 17.05 8.44 16.40
N ASP A 228 17.75 8.72 17.51
CA ASP A 228 18.97 8.00 17.90
C ASP A 228 18.69 6.66 18.58
N THR A 229 17.52 6.49 19.20
CA THR A 229 17.20 5.30 20.00
C THR A 229 15.92 4.63 19.51
N PRO A 230 15.92 3.31 19.22
CA PRO A 230 14.69 2.53 19.23
C PRO A 230 14.23 2.40 20.68
N SER A 231 13.69 3.49 21.22
CA SER A 231 13.14 3.60 22.56
C SER A 231 11.62 3.68 22.45
N ASP A 232 10.92 3.08 23.42
CA ASP A 232 9.48 3.31 23.61
C ASP A 232 9.18 4.72 24.15
N GLU A 233 10.21 5.56 24.31
CA GLU A 233 10.06 6.98 24.61
C GLU A 233 9.24 7.69 23.53
N ALA A 234 8.11 8.25 23.94
CA ALA A 234 7.25 9.05 23.10
C ALA A 234 7.32 10.52 23.49
N ILE A 235 7.33 11.42 22.50
CA ILE A 235 7.11 12.84 22.75
C ILE A 235 5.62 13.07 22.96
N ARG A 236 5.26 13.64 24.11
CA ARG A 236 3.91 14.12 24.37
C ARG A 236 3.75 15.55 23.86
N LEU A 237 2.94 15.70 22.81
CA LEU A 237 2.54 16.99 22.27
C LEU A 237 1.22 17.44 22.95
N PRO A 238 1.13 18.67 23.47
CA PRO A 238 -0.10 19.17 24.09
C PRO A 238 -1.28 19.23 23.09
N PRO A 239 -2.54 19.25 23.57
CA PRO A 239 -3.69 19.51 22.70
C PRO A 239 -3.64 20.94 22.14
N SER A 240 -4.26 21.15 20.98
CA SER A 240 -4.42 22.47 20.34
C SER A 240 -3.10 23.18 19.97
N THR A 241 -2.02 22.43 19.79
CA THR A 241 -0.73 22.96 19.33
C THR A 241 -0.43 22.57 17.87
N LYS A 242 0.44 23.33 17.22
CA LYS A 242 0.93 23.05 15.86
C LYS A 242 2.43 22.82 15.91
N HIS A 243 2.89 21.80 15.20
CA HIS A 243 4.28 21.40 15.15
C HIS A 243 4.74 21.27 13.70
N HIS A 244 6.00 21.62 13.46
CA HIS A 244 6.70 21.44 12.20
C HIS A 244 8.11 20.96 12.50
N ILE A 245 8.52 19.88 11.85
CA ILE A 245 9.88 19.34 11.90
C ILE A 245 10.25 18.88 10.49
N GLU A 246 11.52 18.93 10.18
CA GLU A 246 12.06 18.47 8.90
C GLU A 246 13.05 17.35 9.17
N LEU A 247 12.87 16.22 8.50
CA LEU A 247 13.62 14.98 8.76
C LEU A 247 14.55 14.70 7.57
N GLU A 248 15.83 14.49 7.86
CA GLU A 248 16.86 14.18 6.86
C GLU A 248 17.09 12.66 6.80
N THR A 249 17.30 12.15 5.59
CA THR A 249 17.89 10.84 5.35
C THR A 249 19.28 11.03 4.75
N GLU A 250 20.20 10.12 5.07
CA GLU A 250 21.58 10.19 4.57
C GLU A 250 21.64 10.16 3.03
N ASN A 251 20.80 9.32 2.44
CA ASN A 251 20.74 9.09 1.00
C ASN A 251 19.37 9.49 0.46
N TYR A 252 19.31 9.68 -0.85
CA TYR A 252 18.05 9.79 -1.57
C TYR A 252 17.40 8.40 -1.68
N LEU A 253 16.18 8.25 -1.16
CA LEU A 253 15.53 6.94 -0.99
C LEU A 253 14.16 6.88 -1.66
N THR A 254 13.78 5.69 -2.10
CA THR A 254 12.38 5.30 -2.26
C THR A 254 12.02 4.45 -1.05
N ALA A 255 11.12 4.94 -0.21
CA ALA A 255 10.79 4.29 1.06
C ALA A 255 9.30 4.44 1.39
N LEU A 256 8.82 3.55 2.24
CA LEU A 256 7.56 3.72 2.94
C LEU A 256 7.87 4.32 4.31
N LEU A 257 7.01 5.23 4.77
CA LEU A 257 7.13 5.79 6.09
C LEU A 257 6.25 5.02 7.08
N ALA A 258 6.80 4.78 8.26
CA ALA A 258 6.08 4.20 9.38
C ALA A 258 6.16 5.18 10.56
N PHE A 259 5.00 5.58 11.06
CA PHE A 259 4.89 6.43 12.24
C PHE A 259 4.02 5.74 13.28
N ARG A 260 4.37 5.91 14.54
CA ARG A 260 3.57 5.46 15.68
C ARG A 260 3.00 6.68 16.38
N PHE A 261 1.68 6.75 16.46
CA PHE A 261 0.96 7.79 17.16
C PHE A 261 0.10 7.17 18.25
N SER A 262 0.00 7.84 19.39
CA SER A 262 -0.92 7.47 20.46
C SER A 262 -1.69 8.69 20.91
N ALA A 263 -3.03 8.60 20.84
CA ALA A 263 -3.95 9.58 21.39
C ALA A 263 -4.87 8.86 22.37
N LYS A 264 -4.82 9.25 23.66
CA LYS A 264 -5.65 8.63 24.71
C LYS A 264 -7.12 9.05 24.61
N THR A 265 -7.37 10.30 24.23
CA THR A 265 -8.72 10.91 24.10
C THR A 265 -8.67 12.10 23.13
N GLY A 266 -9.82 12.56 22.65
CA GLY A 266 -9.97 13.84 21.94
C GLY A 266 -10.34 13.75 20.47
N LYS A 267 -10.29 14.89 19.76
CA LYS A 267 -10.65 15.00 18.34
C LYS A 267 -9.61 14.37 17.39
N GLY A 268 -8.50 13.84 17.90
CA GLY A 268 -7.36 13.33 17.13
C GLY A 268 -6.47 14.44 16.56
N SER A 269 -5.35 14.05 15.96
CA SER A 269 -4.39 14.95 15.30
C SER A 269 -4.39 14.76 13.79
N SER A 270 -4.14 15.83 13.04
CA SER A 270 -3.83 15.75 11.61
C SER A 270 -2.33 15.90 11.37
N VAL A 271 -1.77 15.11 10.47
CA VAL A 271 -0.37 15.15 10.07
C VAL A 271 -0.32 15.28 8.55
N ARG A 272 0.41 16.29 8.07
CA ARG A 272 0.79 16.38 6.66
C ARG A 272 2.24 15.98 6.54
N ILE A 273 2.54 15.07 5.61
CA ILE A 273 3.89 14.62 5.33
C ILE A 273 4.26 15.09 3.93
N THR A 274 5.19 16.03 3.82
CA THR A 274 5.69 16.49 2.52
C THR A 274 6.97 15.73 2.17
N TYR A 275 6.98 15.11 1.00
CA TYR A 275 8.16 14.44 0.46
C TYR A 275 8.94 15.42 -0.40
N SER A 276 10.24 15.57 -0.15
CA SER A 276 11.09 16.47 -0.92
C SER A 276 12.47 15.88 -1.12
N GLU A 277 13.05 16.11 -2.31
CA GLU A 277 14.40 15.63 -2.62
C GLU A 277 15.49 16.48 -1.99
N CYS A 278 15.21 17.76 -1.74
CA CYS A 278 16.16 18.73 -1.22
C CYS A 278 15.47 20.04 -0.82
N TYR A 279 16.21 20.90 -0.13
CA TYR A 279 15.89 22.31 -0.04
C TYR A 279 16.10 23.01 -1.38
N GLU A 280 15.21 23.92 -1.72
CA GLU A 280 15.23 24.65 -2.98
C GLU A 280 14.45 25.97 -2.91
N ASP A 281 14.72 26.86 -3.87
CA ASP A 281 14.03 28.15 -3.98
C ASP A 281 12.60 27.94 -4.50
N GLU A 282 11.68 28.83 -4.11
CA GLU A 282 10.30 28.76 -4.57
C GLU A 282 10.20 28.93 -6.09
N PRO A 283 9.49 28.05 -6.82
CA PRO A 283 9.38 28.15 -8.27
C PRO A 283 8.70 29.45 -8.69
N HIS A 284 9.34 30.22 -9.58
CA HIS A 284 8.84 31.54 -10.00
C HIS A 284 7.75 31.48 -11.10
N GLU A 285 7.69 30.41 -11.90
CA GLU A 285 6.85 30.36 -13.11
C GLU A 285 5.89 29.17 -13.14
N PHE A 286 6.40 27.95 -13.02
CA PHE A 286 5.59 26.72 -12.96
C PHE A 286 6.32 25.62 -12.17
N ILE A 287 5.58 24.61 -11.73
CA ILE A 287 6.03 23.63 -10.72
C ILE A 287 7.29 22.83 -11.09
N PHE A 288 7.69 22.74 -12.36
CA PHE A 288 8.90 22.03 -12.79
C PHE A 288 10.11 22.94 -12.98
N ALA A 289 9.94 24.26 -12.93
CA ALA A 289 11.04 25.23 -12.97
C ALA A 289 11.72 25.32 -11.59
N ARG A 290 12.26 24.18 -11.13
CA ARG A 290 12.82 23.98 -9.79
C ARG A 290 14.25 24.50 -9.72
N ARG A 291 14.55 25.40 -8.78
CA ARG A 291 15.90 25.94 -8.56
C ARG A 291 16.50 25.35 -7.27
N LYS A 292 17.24 24.26 -7.42
CA LYS A 292 17.74 23.48 -6.27
C LYS A 292 18.95 24.10 -5.58
N GLY A 293 19.85 24.77 -6.32
CA GLY A 293 21.04 25.40 -5.73
C GLY A 293 21.80 24.48 -4.76
N ASN A 294 22.14 24.99 -3.57
CA ASN A 294 22.62 24.16 -2.46
C ASN A 294 21.44 23.38 -1.84
N ARG A 295 21.43 22.08 -2.09
CA ARG A 295 20.36 21.14 -1.68
C ARG A 295 20.21 20.95 -0.16
N ARG A 296 21.19 21.41 0.63
CA ARG A 296 21.20 21.32 2.11
C ARG A 296 20.94 22.67 2.79
N ASP A 297 20.65 23.72 2.02
CA ASP A 297 20.40 25.04 2.56
C ASP A 297 19.02 25.11 3.23
N ALA A 298 18.99 24.85 4.53
CA ALA A 298 17.79 24.83 5.35
C ALA A 298 17.09 26.19 5.49
N THR A 299 17.67 27.28 4.94
CA THR A 299 16.98 28.58 4.84
C THR A 299 15.93 28.59 3.71
N LYS A 300 16.03 27.64 2.76
CA LYS A 300 15.10 27.50 1.65
C LYS A 300 13.91 26.60 1.99
N LYS A 301 13.13 26.15 1.00
CA LYS A 301 11.89 25.39 1.20
C LYS A 301 12.04 23.93 0.81
N LEU A 302 11.37 23.05 1.54
CA LEU A 302 11.07 21.69 1.11
C LEU A 302 9.76 21.71 0.33
N ILE A 303 9.84 21.43 -0.97
CA ILE A 303 8.71 21.46 -1.89
C ILE A 303 8.53 20.08 -2.49
N GLY A 304 7.30 19.60 -2.50
CA GLY A 304 6.93 18.36 -3.15
C GLY A 304 5.53 17.91 -2.75
N PRO A 305 5.12 16.72 -3.20
CA PRO A 305 3.80 16.15 -2.90
C PRO A 305 3.67 15.80 -1.42
N SER A 306 2.43 15.61 -0.96
CA SER A 306 2.18 15.28 0.44
C SER A 306 1.07 14.27 0.69
N ASP A 307 1.30 13.42 1.68
CA ASP A 307 0.24 12.63 2.30
C ASP A 307 -0.45 13.45 3.39
N LEU A 308 -1.72 13.12 3.64
CA LEU A 308 -2.52 13.73 4.69
C LEU A 308 -3.14 12.66 5.58
N LEU A 309 -2.64 12.54 6.79
CA LEU A 309 -3.26 11.71 7.83
C LEU A 309 -4.18 12.58 8.69
N VAL A 310 -5.43 12.19 8.82
CA VAL A 310 -6.47 12.92 9.52
C VAL A 310 -6.93 12.13 10.73
N ARG A 311 -7.00 12.82 11.87
CA ARG A 311 -7.54 12.33 13.15
C ARG A 311 -7.02 10.94 13.51
N LEU A 312 -5.71 10.87 13.70
CA LEU A 312 -5.02 9.71 14.25
C LEU A 312 -5.52 9.44 15.67
N LEU A 313 -6.41 8.45 15.78
CA LEU A 313 -6.91 7.87 17.03
C LEU A 313 -6.44 6.42 17.08
N TYR A 314 -6.19 5.89 18.27
CA TYR A 314 -5.82 4.49 18.42
C TYR A 314 -6.96 3.59 17.89
N SER A 315 -6.65 2.59 17.07
CA SER A 315 -7.47 1.38 17.01
C SER A 315 -6.88 0.41 18.04
N THR A 316 -7.66 0.04 19.05
CA THR A 316 -7.36 -1.10 19.92
C THR A 316 -7.28 -2.39 19.11
#